data_AF-A0A2G6GAL2-F1
#
_entry.id   AF-A0A2G6GAL2-F1
#
_cell.length_a   1.000
_cell.length_b   1.000
_cell.length_c   1.000
_cell.angle_alpha   90.00
_cell.angle_beta   90.00
_cell.angle_gamma   90.00
#
_symmetry.space_group_name_H-M   'P 1'
#
loop_
_entity.id
_entity.type
_entity.pdbx_description
1 polymer ?
#
loop_
_entity_poly.entity_id
_entity_poly.type
_entity_poly.pdbx_seq_one_letter_code
_entity_poly.pdbx_strand_id
1 'polypeptide(L)'
;MEMWELEQLGTTAPKQKLDVKGHIKVGGGSIKMHIPSTWTGKWGQGLYYRDSGAGFGLAGNADELRRIFMGFDGSMLGINVVPSGNVGIGTTTPKEKLTVNGGINAKKMELEYGSLILDPSWGGKWNQGVIHKSGVAKFGISGSGDVVSKVFMGFNENGVNVIPNGNVGIGTSAPSYKLHVNGVAYASSWNTPSDLRYKKDIKTLPYISQKHTGFIAQELEKQIPSVVKTDKKGYKSVNYNELVPYLTKAI
;
A
#
# COMPACT_ATOMS: atom_id res chain seq x y z
N MET A 1 -29.57 -23.58 71.24
CA MET A 1 -29.14 -22.31 70.63
C MET A 1 -28.02 -22.69 69.67
N GLU A 2 -28.37 -22.99 68.42
CA GLU A 2 -27.40 -23.46 67.44
C GLU A 2 -26.55 -22.29 66.97
N MET A 3 -25.24 -22.37 67.24
CA MET A 3 -24.24 -21.47 66.68
C MET A 3 -23.98 -21.87 65.23
N TRP A 4 -24.17 -20.93 64.32
CA TRP A 4 -23.71 -21.07 62.94
C TRP A 4 -22.23 -20.69 62.94
N GLU A 5 -21.34 -21.68 62.87
CA GLU A 5 -19.93 -21.40 62.55
C GLU A 5 -19.85 -20.90 61.10
N LEU A 6 -19.41 -19.65 60.93
CA LEU A 6 -19.01 -19.14 59.63
C LEU A 6 -17.72 -19.86 59.22
N GLU A 7 -17.87 -20.94 58.46
CA GLU A 7 -16.77 -21.67 57.82
C GLU A 7 -15.98 -20.67 56.95
N GLN A 8 -14.75 -20.35 57.35
CA GLN A 8 -13.88 -19.45 56.61
C GLN A 8 -13.43 -20.14 55.31
N LEU A 9 -14.08 -19.82 54.20
CA LEU A 9 -13.77 -20.41 52.90
C LEU A 9 -12.48 -19.82 52.30
N GLY A 10 -11.33 -20.37 52.69
CA GLY A 10 -10.13 -20.43 51.83
C GLY A 10 -8.91 -19.56 52.19
N THR A 11 -8.97 -18.66 53.17
CA THR A 11 -7.80 -17.94 53.68
C THR A 11 -8.03 -17.45 55.11
N THR A 12 -6.98 -17.47 55.94
CA THR A 12 -7.02 -16.94 57.31
C THR A 12 -6.74 -15.43 57.37
N ALA A 13 -6.45 -14.79 56.23
CA ALA A 13 -6.18 -13.35 56.11
C ALA A 13 -6.85 -12.76 54.86
N PRO A 14 -8.20 -12.69 54.81
CA PRO A 14 -8.92 -12.23 53.62
C PRO A 14 -8.63 -10.75 53.36
N LYS A 15 -8.20 -10.43 52.12
CA LYS A 15 -7.93 -9.03 51.69
C LYS A 15 -9.14 -8.32 51.09
N GLN A 16 -10.26 -9.03 50.94
CA GLN A 16 -11.48 -8.57 50.29
C GLN A 16 -12.69 -9.44 50.72
N LYS A 17 -13.91 -9.00 50.38
CA LYS A 17 -15.17 -9.68 50.77
C LYS A 17 -15.29 -11.13 50.31
N LEU A 18 -14.57 -11.54 49.27
CA LEU A 18 -14.47 -12.93 48.80
C LEU A 18 -13.03 -13.23 48.39
N ASP A 19 -12.35 -14.11 49.12
CA ASP A 19 -10.96 -14.50 48.89
C ASP A 19 -10.86 -16.04 48.89
N VAL A 20 -10.77 -16.63 47.70
CA VAL A 20 -10.79 -18.09 47.51
C VAL A 20 -9.41 -18.55 47.05
N LYS A 21 -8.77 -19.42 47.83
CA LYS A 21 -7.55 -20.12 47.43
C LYS A 21 -7.89 -21.38 46.64
N GLY A 22 -8.06 -21.25 45.32
CA GLY A 22 -8.38 -22.37 44.43
C GLY A 22 -9.20 -21.95 43.21
N HIS A 23 -9.72 -22.93 42.47
CA HIS A 23 -10.63 -22.67 41.35
C HIS A 23 -12.03 -22.35 41.86
N ILE A 24 -12.67 -21.34 41.26
CA ILE A 24 -14.10 -21.08 41.46
C ILE A 24 -14.87 -21.78 40.33
N LYS A 25 -15.65 -22.81 40.66
CA LYS A 25 -16.56 -23.48 39.72
C LYS A 25 -17.98 -22.93 39.90
N VAL A 26 -18.60 -22.50 38.81
CA VAL A 26 -20.02 -22.10 38.79
C VAL A 26 -20.81 -23.18 38.07
N GLY A 27 -21.71 -23.86 38.79
CA GLY A 27 -22.49 -25.00 38.30
C GLY A 27 -23.62 -24.66 37.31
N GLY A 28 -23.86 -23.38 37.04
CA GLY A 28 -24.86 -22.84 36.12
C GLY A 28 -25.00 -21.31 36.26
N GLY A 29 -25.46 -20.59 35.23
CA GLY A 29 -25.56 -19.12 35.23
C GLY A 29 -24.29 -18.41 34.75
N SER A 30 -24.11 -17.14 35.13
CA SER A 30 -22.93 -16.33 34.76
C SER A 30 -22.25 -15.69 35.97
N ILE A 31 -20.92 -15.52 35.89
CA ILE A 31 -20.20 -14.66 36.82
C ILE A 31 -20.49 -13.21 36.41
N LYS A 32 -21.28 -12.49 37.22
CA LYS A 32 -21.57 -11.08 37.00
C LYS A 32 -20.47 -10.24 37.64
N MET A 33 -19.75 -9.48 36.83
CA MET A 33 -18.75 -8.53 37.31
C MET A 33 -19.35 -7.14 37.23
N HIS A 34 -19.65 -6.56 38.39
CA HIS A 34 -20.26 -5.24 38.53
C HIS A 34 -19.16 -4.19 38.69
N ILE A 35 -19.24 -3.11 37.91
CA ILE A 35 -18.39 -1.93 38.05
C ILE A 35 -19.14 -0.98 38.99
N PRO A 36 -18.68 -0.77 40.24
CA PRO A 36 -19.41 0.10 41.17
C PRO A 36 -19.42 1.53 40.64
N SER A 37 -20.60 2.12 40.55
CA SER A 37 -20.83 3.47 40.00
C SER A 37 -20.26 4.62 40.83
N THR A 38 -19.68 4.33 41.99
CA THR A 38 -19.27 5.32 43.00
C THR A 38 -17.79 5.69 42.96
N TRP A 39 -16.99 5.12 42.05
CA TRP A 39 -15.54 5.38 41.96
C TRP A 39 -15.19 6.11 40.66
N THR A 40 -15.22 7.44 40.69
CA THR A 40 -14.68 8.29 39.63
C THR A 40 -13.19 8.01 39.44
N GLY A 41 -12.79 7.66 38.20
CA GLY A 41 -11.38 7.58 37.81
C GLY A 41 -10.63 6.26 38.06
N LYS A 42 -11.27 5.17 38.50
CA LYS A 42 -10.63 3.83 38.57
C LYS A 42 -11.38 2.75 37.81
N TRP A 43 -10.61 1.76 37.36
CA TRP A 43 -10.98 0.82 36.31
C TRP A 43 -11.90 -0.28 36.84
N GLY A 44 -13.02 -0.53 36.15
CA GLY A 44 -13.78 -1.75 36.34
C GLY A 44 -12.96 -2.96 35.89
N GLN A 45 -12.31 -3.66 36.82
CA GLN A 45 -11.51 -4.85 36.53
C GLN A 45 -12.43 -6.07 36.47
N GLY A 46 -12.99 -6.32 35.29
CA GLY A 46 -13.87 -7.45 35.01
C GLY A 46 -13.16 -8.80 34.81
N LEU A 47 -11.92 -8.96 35.29
CA LEU A 47 -11.00 -10.11 35.26
C LEU A 47 -9.62 -9.52 34.98
N TYR A 48 -8.77 -9.46 36.00
CA TYR A 48 -7.42 -8.92 35.88
C TYR A 48 -6.47 -9.90 36.57
N TYR A 49 -5.68 -10.63 35.78
CA TYR A 49 -4.58 -11.43 36.32
C TYR A 49 -3.42 -10.49 36.60
N ARG A 50 -3.09 -10.29 37.88
CA ARG A 50 -2.11 -9.28 38.34
C ARG A 50 -0.77 -9.88 38.74
N ASP A 51 -0.36 -11.01 38.18
CA ASP A 51 1.02 -11.47 38.32
C ASP A 51 1.67 -11.61 36.95
N SER A 52 2.73 -10.81 36.75
CA SER A 52 3.74 -10.93 35.70
C SER A 52 3.28 -10.87 34.23
N GLY A 53 2.59 -9.79 33.85
CA GLY A 53 2.67 -9.32 32.47
C GLY A 53 1.81 -10.06 31.45
N ALA A 54 0.62 -10.54 31.80
CA ALA A 54 -0.40 -10.95 30.83
C ALA A 54 -1.80 -10.71 31.39
N GLY A 55 -2.72 -10.14 30.61
CA GLY A 55 -4.09 -9.87 31.03
C GLY A 55 -5.11 -10.12 29.93
N PHE A 56 -6.27 -10.67 30.32
CA PHE A 56 -7.49 -10.77 29.53
C PHE A 56 -8.61 -10.15 30.36
N GLY A 57 -9.35 -9.17 29.81
CA GLY A 57 -10.44 -8.59 30.58
C GLY A 57 -11.27 -7.54 29.83
N LEU A 58 -12.24 -7.01 30.56
CA LEU A 58 -13.02 -5.84 30.18
C LEU A 58 -12.40 -4.62 30.85
N ALA A 59 -12.28 -3.50 30.11
CA ALA A 59 -11.87 -2.22 30.66
C ALA A 59 -12.93 -1.17 30.34
N GLY A 60 -13.29 -0.37 31.35
CA GLY A 60 -14.33 0.66 31.26
C GLY A 60 -14.36 1.53 32.51
N ASN A 61 -15.23 2.54 32.51
CA ASN A 61 -15.61 3.28 33.72
C ASN A 61 -17.00 2.81 34.19
N ALA A 62 -17.52 3.44 35.24
CA ALA A 62 -18.85 3.17 35.78
C ALA A 62 -19.98 3.26 34.74
N ASP A 63 -19.79 4.11 33.73
CA ASP A 63 -20.84 4.57 32.84
C ASP A 63 -20.72 3.95 31.43
N GLU A 64 -19.55 3.43 31.06
CA GLU A 64 -19.25 2.93 29.72
C GLU A 64 -18.15 1.86 29.71
N LEU A 65 -18.44 0.74 29.04
CA LEU A 65 -17.42 -0.22 28.63
C LEU A 65 -16.54 0.42 27.56
N ARG A 66 -15.22 0.47 27.76
CA ARG A 66 -14.27 1.09 26.83
C ARG A 66 -13.56 0.10 25.92
N ARG A 67 -13.40 -1.17 26.31
CA ARG A 67 -12.82 -2.23 25.49
C ARG A 67 -12.88 -3.63 26.13
N ILE A 68 -12.76 -4.65 25.28
CA ILE A 68 -12.26 -6.00 25.63
C ILE A 68 -10.77 -6.02 25.27
N PHE A 69 -9.89 -6.55 26.12
CA PHE A 69 -8.45 -6.56 25.82
C PHE A 69 -7.77 -7.90 26.17
N MET A 70 -6.68 -8.17 25.43
CA MET A 70 -5.70 -9.23 25.67
C MET A 70 -4.31 -8.62 25.50
N GLY A 71 -3.41 -8.72 26.47
CA GLY A 71 -2.07 -8.17 26.27
C GLY A 71 -1.07 -8.52 27.37
N PHE A 72 0.22 -8.40 27.02
CA PHE A 72 1.33 -8.72 27.90
C PHE A 72 2.00 -7.46 28.49
N ASP A 73 2.88 -7.65 29.48
CA ASP A 73 3.76 -6.66 30.12
C ASP A 73 3.08 -5.41 30.70
N GLY A 74 1.81 -5.56 31.11
CA GLY A 74 1.03 -4.47 31.69
C GLY A 74 0.60 -3.39 30.69
N SER A 75 1.04 -3.43 29.43
CA SER A 75 0.74 -2.37 28.45
C SER A 75 -0.71 -2.41 27.96
N MET A 76 -1.41 -3.55 28.07
CA MET A 76 -2.76 -3.76 27.48
C MET A 76 -2.85 -3.39 25.99
N LEU A 77 -1.71 -3.20 25.31
CA LEU A 77 -1.64 -2.85 23.89
C LEU A 77 -1.54 -4.10 23.01
N GLY A 78 -1.94 -5.27 23.50
CA GLY A 78 -2.11 -6.44 22.63
C GLY A 78 -3.35 -6.29 21.76
N ILE A 79 -4.25 -7.28 21.77
CA ILE A 79 -5.52 -7.23 21.06
C ILE A 79 -6.53 -6.43 21.88
N ASN A 80 -7.20 -5.47 21.25
CA ASN A 80 -8.19 -4.59 21.86
C ASN A 80 -9.43 -4.54 20.98
N VAL A 81 -10.61 -4.80 21.52
CA VAL A 81 -11.89 -4.59 20.83
C VAL A 81 -12.59 -3.42 21.50
N VAL A 82 -12.75 -2.31 20.77
CA VAL A 82 -13.42 -1.10 21.29
C VAL A 82 -14.94 -1.16 21.07
N PRO A 83 -15.77 -0.28 21.68
CA PRO A 83 -17.23 -0.39 21.65
C PRO A 83 -17.83 -0.25 20.24
N SER A 84 -17.11 0.39 19.30
CA SER A 84 -17.48 0.44 17.88
C SER A 84 -17.31 -0.90 17.15
N GLY A 85 -16.82 -1.93 17.84
CA GLY A 85 -16.51 -3.26 17.30
C GLY A 85 -15.20 -3.31 16.51
N ASN A 86 -14.40 -2.24 16.52
CA ASN A 86 -13.10 -2.22 15.85
C ASN A 86 -12.05 -2.93 16.70
N VAL A 87 -11.11 -3.61 16.05
CA VAL A 87 -10.02 -4.36 16.68
C VAL A 87 -8.70 -3.61 16.49
N GLY A 88 -8.04 -3.25 17.58
CA GLY A 88 -6.69 -2.71 17.60
C GLY A 88 -5.67 -3.76 18.08
N ILE A 89 -4.55 -3.90 17.38
CA ILE A 89 -3.37 -4.65 17.84
C ILE A 89 -2.23 -3.64 18.00
N GLY A 90 -1.64 -3.48 19.19
CA GLY A 90 -0.63 -2.44 19.43
C GLY A 90 -1.20 -1.04 19.63
N THR A 91 -2.53 -0.87 19.62
CA THR A 91 -3.22 0.43 19.71
C THR A 91 -4.57 0.29 20.39
N THR A 92 -4.98 1.36 21.10
CA THR A 92 -6.30 1.48 21.72
C THR A 92 -7.26 2.37 20.94
N THR A 93 -6.81 2.97 19.84
CA THR A 93 -7.59 3.91 19.02
C THR A 93 -7.65 3.42 17.56
N PRO A 94 -8.24 2.25 17.29
CA PRO A 94 -8.35 1.74 15.92
C PRO A 94 -9.30 2.62 15.09
N LYS A 95 -8.80 3.13 13.96
CA LYS A 95 -9.59 3.96 13.02
C LYS A 95 -10.41 3.10 12.06
N GLU A 96 -9.95 1.88 11.79
CA GLU A 96 -10.60 0.90 10.92
C GLU A 96 -11.00 -0.36 11.69
N LYS A 97 -11.79 -1.23 11.06
CA LYS A 97 -12.27 -2.49 11.66
C LYS A 97 -11.15 -3.36 12.24
N LEU A 98 -9.99 -3.37 11.59
CA LEU A 98 -8.75 -3.92 12.14
C LEU A 98 -7.64 -2.90 11.94
N THR A 99 -7.03 -2.43 13.03
CA THR A 99 -5.85 -1.56 13.02
C THR A 99 -4.70 -2.27 13.73
N VAL A 100 -3.55 -2.42 13.06
CA VAL A 100 -2.33 -2.98 13.65
C VAL A 100 -1.27 -1.89 13.69
N ASN A 101 -0.84 -1.51 14.89
CA ASN A 101 0.29 -0.62 15.11
C ASN A 101 1.59 -1.45 15.09
N GLY A 102 2.06 -1.76 13.88
CA GLY A 102 3.22 -2.61 13.64
C GLY A 102 3.15 -3.34 12.30
N GLY A 103 4.15 -4.16 12.01
CA GLY A 103 4.16 -5.00 10.79
C GLY A 103 3.20 -6.18 10.89
N ILE A 104 2.55 -6.53 9.77
CA ILE A 104 1.71 -7.73 9.64
C ILE A 104 2.48 -8.77 8.80
N ASN A 105 2.81 -9.91 9.39
CA ASN A 105 3.36 -11.06 8.67
C ASN A 105 2.22 -12.05 8.37
N ALA A 106 1.65 -11.95 7.17
CA ALA A 106 0.57 -12.82 6.70
C ALA A 106 1.06 -13.71 5.56
N LYS A 107 0.70 -15.01 5.60
CA LYS A 107 0.96 -15.94 4.49
C LYS A 107 0.20 -15.56 3.22
N LYS A 108 -1.00 -14.98 3.38
CA LYS A 108 -1.91 -14.56 2.32
C LYS A 108 -2.78 -13.41 2.82
N MET A 109 -3.04 -12.42 1.98
CA MET A 109 -4.06 -11.40 2.18
C MET A 109 -4.95 -11.40 0.95
N GLU A 110 -6.24 -11.69 1.11
CA GLU A 110 -7.23 -11.65 0.03
C GLU A 110 -8.16 -10.46 0.24
N LEU A 111 -8.41 -9.72 -0.84
CA LEU A 111 -9.37 -8.62 -0.87
C LEU A 111 -10.45 -9.02 -1.88
N GLU A 112 -11.68 -9.23 -1.41
CA GLU A 112 -12.79 -9.68 -2.28
C GLU A 112 -13.22 -8.55 -3.23
N TYR A 113 -13.36 -7.33 -2.71
CA TYR A 113 -13.68 -6.12 -3.48
C TYR A 113 -12.95 -4.92 -2.87
N GLY A 114 -11.69 -4.68 -3.26
CA GLY A 114 -10.92 -3.56 -2.72
C GLY A 114 -9.47 -3.48 -3.21
N SER A 115 -8.76 -2.46 -2.76
CA SER A 115 -7.32 -2.28 -3.01
C SER A 115 -6.54 -2.27 -1.70
N LEU A 116 -5.30 -2.73 -1.73
CA LEU A 116 -4.38 -2.59 -0.60
C LEU A 116 -3.85 -1.14 -0.59
N ILE A 117 -4.28 -0.34 0.40
CA ILE A 117 -3.77 1.01 0.62
C ILE A 117 -2.53 0.92 1.51
N LEU A 118 -1.39 1.38 1.01
CA LEU A 118 -0.14 1.46 1.76
C LEU A 118 0.12 2.93 2.14
N ASP A 119 -0.44 3.38 3.26
CA ASP A 119 -0.28 4.76 3.75
C ASP A 119 1.04 4.92 4.53
N PRO A 120 1.97 5.78 4.08
CA PRO A 120 3.27 5.99 4.70
C PRO A 120 3.25 6.85 5.98
N SER A 121 2.08 7.15 6.55
CA SER A 121 1.86 8.10 7.66
C SER A 121 2.71 7.92 8.94
N TRP A 122 3.58 6.91 9.03
CA TRP A 122 4.55 6.74 10.12
C TRP A 122 5.97 6.57 9.56
N GLY A 123 6.87 7.54 9.75
CA GLY A 123 8.32 7.27 9.70
C GLY A 123 9.08 7.56 8.39
N GLY A 124 8.54 8.36 7.47
CA GLY A 124 9.36 9.18 6.56
C GLY A 124 10.08 8.50 5.38
N LYS A 125 10.04 7.18 5.19
CA LYS A 125 10.46 6.53 3.93
C LYS A 125 9.73 5.21 3.72
N TRP A 126 9.00 5.06 2.62
CA TRP A 126 8.36 3.80 2.26
C TRP A 126 8.52 3.46 0.78
N ASN A 127 9.16 2.32 0.51
CA ASN A 127 8.92 1.57 -0.71
C ASN A 127 7.55 0.90 -0.57
N GLN A 128 6.50 1.43 -1.19
CA GLN A 128 5.16 0.84 -1.19
C GLN A 128 5.11 -0.26 -2.24
N GLY A 129 5.73 -1.41 -1.94
CA GLY A 129 5.67 -2.59 -2.80
C GLY A 129 4.55 -3.53 -2.37
N VAL A 130 3.64 -3.87 -3.29
CA VAL A 130 2.60 -4.91 -3.09
C VAL A 130 3.23 -6.31 -2.93
N ILE A 131 4.50 -6.49 -3.34
CA ILE A 131 5.26 -7.73 -3.18
C ILE A 131 6.70 -7.37 -2.76
N HIS A 132 7.03 -7.52 -1.48
CA HIS A 132 8.38 -7.36 -0.94
C HIS A 132 8.84 -8.69 -0.31
N LYS A 133 9.66 -9.46 -1.04
CA LYS A 133 10.48 -10.52 -0.45
C LYS A 133 11.92 -10.22 -0.84
N SER A 134 12.76 -9.93 0.16
CA SER A 134 14.22 -9.87 0.08
C SER A 134 14.78 -9.34 -1.26
N GLY A 135 14.80 -8.01 -1.42
CA GLY A 135 15.61 -7.37 -2.48
C GLY A 135 15.00 -7.32 -3.88
N VAL A 136 13.74 -7.72 -4.08
CA VAL A 136 13.07 -7.62 -5.39
C VAL A 136 11.62 -7.16 -5.21
N ALA A 137 11.33 -5.89 -5.49
CA ALA A 137 9.96 -5.43 -5.65
C ALA A 137 9.54 -5.64 -7.11
N LYS A 138 8.49 -6.45 -7.34
CA LYS A 138 7.99 -6.80 -8.68
C LYS A 138 7.08 -5.71 -9.27
N PHE A 139 6.41 -4.96 -8.40
CA PHE A 139 5.60 -3.78 -8.69
C PHE A 139 5.57 -2.92 -7.42
N GLY A 140 5.85 -1.62 -7.54
CA GLY A 140 5.82 -0.72 -6.40
C GLY A 140 5.65 0.75 -6.77
N ILE A 141 5.16 1.51 -5.81
CA ILE A 141 5.13 2.96 -5.84
C ILE A 141 6.10 3.43 -4.75
N SER A 142 6.92 4.42 -5.03
CA SER A 142 7.78 5.06 -4.02
C SER A 142 7.49 6.55 -4.02
N GLY A 143 7.51 7.16 -2.84
CA GLY A 143 7.05 8.53 -2.64
C GLY A 143 7.30 9.02 -1.21
N SER A 144 7.05 10.30 -0.99
CA SER A 144 7.08 10.93 0.34
C SER A 144 5.84 11.81 0.50
N GLY A 145 5.06 11.59 1.55
CA GLY A 145 3.76 12.25 1.73
C GLY A 145 2.83 11.97 0.55
N ASP A 146 2.18 13.02 0.03
CA ASP A 146 1.26 12.95 -1.12
C ASP A 146 1.96 12.89 -2.49
N VAL A 147 3.30 12.85 -2.51
CA VAL A 147 4.09 12.89 -3.75
C VAL A 147 4.54 11.48 -4.15
N VAL A 148 4.07 11.02 -5.32
CA VAL A 148 4.62 9.84 -5.99
C VAL A 148 5.96 10.20 -6.63
N SER A 149 7.05 9.69 -6.05
CA SER A 149 8.41 9.86 -6.58
C SER A 149 8.72 8.91 -7.73
N LYS A 150 8.12 7.71 -7.76
CA LYS A 150 8.31 6.74 -8.85
C LYS A 150 7.28 5.63 -8.82
N VAL A 151 6.79 5.19 -9.99
CA VAL A 151 6.15 3.87 -10.17
C VAL A 151 7.14 2.95 -10.86
N PHE A 152 7.33 1.73 -10.37
CA PHE A 152 8.31 0.82 -10.95
C PHE A 152 7.85 -0.64 -11.04
N MET A 153 8.34 -1.33 -12.06
CA MET A 153 8.05 -2.75 -12.35
C MET A 153 9.30 -3.47 -12.83
N GLY A 154 9.63 -4.62 -12.25
CA GLY A 154 10.76 -5.44 -12.69
C GLY A 154 11.98 -5.42 -11.76
N PHE A 155 12.95 -6.29 -12.08
CA PHE A 155 14.13 -6.55 -11.25
C PHE A 155 15.13 -5.37 -11.31
N ASN A 156 15.43 -4.75 -10.17
CA ASN A 156 16.41 -3.67 -10.01
C ASN A 156 16.12 -2.41 -10.86
N GLU A 157 17.09 -1.48 -10.98
CA GLU A 157 16.98 -0.27 -11.81
C GLU A 157 16.73 -0.55 -13.31
N ASN A 158 16.78 -1.82 -13.71
CA ASN A 158 16.65 -2.29 -15.08
C ASN A 158 15.20 -2.49 -15.54
N GLY A 159 14.22 -2.30 -14.65
CA GLY A 159 12.79 -2.42 -14.95
C GLY A 159 12.19 -1.21 -15.69
N VAL A 160 10.85 -1.16 -15.68
CA VAL A 160 10.08 0.03 -16.07
C VAL A 160 10.03 0.99 -14.89
N ASN A 161 10.33 2.26 -15.14
CA ASN A 161 10.45 3.33 -14.17
C ASN A 161 9.65 4.53 -14.65
N VAL A 162 8.58 4.92 -13.97
CA VAL A 162 7.86 6.18 -14.23
C VAL A 162 8.30 7.18 -13.18
N ILE A 163 8.95 8.26 -13.59
CA ILE A 163 9.43 9.32 -12.69
C ILE A 163 8.39 10.46 -12.56
N PRO A 164 8.51 11.40 -11.62
CA PRO A 164 7.43 12.34 -11.28
C PRO A 164 7.00 13.27 -12.42
N ASN A 165 7.88 13.52 -13.39
CA ASN A 165 7.56 14.32 -14.58
C ASN A 165 6.79 13.53 -15.67
N GLY A 166 6.42 12.27 -15.37
CA GLY A 166 5.69 11.37 -16.24
C GLY A 166 6.54 10.67 -17.30
N ASN A 167 7.87 10.83 -17.27
CA ASN A 167 8.75 10.10 -18.18
C ASN A 167 8.87 8.63 -17.76
N VAL A 168 8.88 7.74 -18.76
CA VAL A 168 9.01 6.30 -18.59
C VAL A 168 10.41 5.87 -19.03
N GLY A 169 11.23 5.41 -18.09
CA GLY A 169 12.49 4.72 -18.34
C GLY A 169 12.30 3.21 -18.38
N ILE A 170 12.92 2.52 -19.34
CA ILE A 170 13.08 1.06 -19.32
C ILE A 170 14.59 0.81 -19.31
N GLY A 171 15.12 0.18 -18.27
CA GLY A 171 16.56 0.00 -18.14
C GLY A 171 17.33 1.26 -17.66
N THR A 172 16.62 2.32 -17.29
CA THR A 172 17.20 3.60 -16.84
C THR A 172 16.35 4.25 -15.76
N SER A 173 17.00 4.81 -14.75
CA SER A 173 16.39 5.58 -13.66
C SER A 173 16.27 7.09 -13.98
N ALA A 174 16.96 7.56 -15.02
CA ALA A 174 16.99 8.97 -15.43
C ALA A 174 16.56 9.14 -16.91
N PRO A 175 15.27 8.92 -17.23
CA PRO A 175 14.77 9.09 -18.59
C PRO A 175 14.80 10.57 -19.04
N SER A 176 15.58 10.88 -20.07
CA SER A 176 15.67 12.22 -20.69
C SER A 176 14.53 12.52 -21.67
N TYR A 177 13.73 11.52 -22.03
CA TYR A 177 12.58 11.61 -22.92
C TYR A 177 11.34 10.99 -22.29
N LYS A 178 10.16 11.26 -22.86
CA LYS A 178 8.88 10.70 -22.39
C LYS A 178 8.89 9.17 -22.33
N LEU A 179 9.58 8.53 -23.28
CA LEU A 179 9.95 7.13 -23.22
C LEU A 179 11.46 7.03 -23.51
N HIS A 180 12.23 6.50 -22.57
CA HIS A 180 13.67 6.23 -22.73
C HIS A 180 13.93 4.75 -22.46
N VAL A 181 14.33 4.00 -23.48
CA VAL A 181 14.76 2.61 -23.35
C VAL A 181 16.29 2.57 -23.41
N ASN A 182 16.93 2.17 -22.32
CA ASN A 182 18.37 1.89 -22.29
C ASN A 182 18.59 0.45 -22.79
N GLY A 183 18.62 0.30 -24.11
CA GLY A 183 18.69 -0.98 -24.80
C GLY A 183 17.92 -0.96 -26.12
N VAL A 184 17.72 -2.14 -26.70
CA VAL A 184 16.96 -2.29 -27.95
C VAL A 184 15.46 -2.33 -27.65
N ALA A 185 14.71 -1.47 -28.34
CA ALA A 185 13.25 -1.50 -28.31
C ALA A 185 12.71 -2.10 -29.61
N TYR A 186 11.97 -3.22 -29.51
CA TYR A 186 11.24 -3.79 -30.64
C TYR A 186 9.81 -3.21 -30.66
N ALA A 187 9.48 -2.51 -31.74
CA ALA A 187 8.14 -1.96 -31.97
C ALA A 187 7.68 -2.34 -33.37
N SER A 188 6.42 -2.76 -33.51
CA SER A 188 5.82 -3.08 -34.82
C SER A 188 5.78 -1.86 -35.75
N SER A 189 5.75 -0.65 -35.20
CA SER A 189 6.03 0.59 -35.93
C SER A 189 6.35 1.75 -34.97
N TRP A 190 7.38 2.53 -35.29
CA TRP A 190 7.55 3.88 -34.75
C TRP A 190 6.84 4.86 -35.67
N ASN A 191 5.67 5.35 -35.26
CA ASN A 191 4.96 6.35 -36.04
C ASN A 191 5.66 7.70 -35.85
N THR A 192 6.36 8.15 -36.89
CA THR A 192 6.89 9.52 -36.99
C THR A 192 5.97 10.34 -37.89
N PRO A 193 5.09 11.20 -37.32
CA PRO A 193 4.19 12.03 -38.10
C PRO A 193 4.98 12.89 -39.07
N SER A 194 4.59 12.86 -40.34
CA SER A 194 5.24 13.65 -41.39
C SER A 194 4.22 14.24 -42.36
N ASP A 195 3.01 14.46 -41.86
CA ASP A 195 1.92 15.09 -42.57
C ASP A 195 2.24 16.55 -42.86
N LEU A 196 2.03 16.99 -44.11
CA LEU A 196 2.17 18.39 -44.53
C LEU A 196 1.52 19.39 -43.56
N ARG A 197 0.36 19.08 -42.98
CA ARG A 197 -0.35 19.97 -42.04
C ARG A 197 0.42 20.24 -40.75
N TYR A 198 1.32 19.35 -40.37
CA TYR A 198 2.18 19.51 -39.19
C TYR A 198 3.56 20.10 -39.53
N LYS A 199 3.86 20.32 -40.81
CA LYS A 199 5.15 20.86 -41.23
C LYS A 199 5.08 22.38 -41.33
N LYS A 200 6.05 23.05 -40.71
CA LYS A 200 6.27 24.49 -40.82
C LYS A 200 7.68 24.74 -41.36
N ASP A 201 7.88 25.86 -42.04
CA ASP A 201 9.20 26.30 -42.51
C ASP A 201 9.96 25.29 -43.38
N ILE A 202 9.25 24.62 -44.30
CA ILE A 202 9.87 23.74 -45.29
C ILE A 202 10.76 24.59 -46.21
N LYS A 203 12.07 24.38 -46.13
CA LYS A 203 13.07 25.09 -46.91
C LYS A 203 14.01 24.10 -47.57
N THR A 204 14.40 24.37 -48.80
CA THR A 204 15.53 23.71 -49.43
C THR A 204 16.78 24.10 -48.66
N LEU A 205 17.47 23.12 -48.07
CA LEU A 205 18.66 23.39 -47.27
C LEU A 205 19.89 23.42 -48.20
N PRO A 206 20.63 24.53 -48.30
CA PRO A 206 22.07 24.43 -48.54
C PRO A 206 22.70 23.78 -47.31
N TYR A 207 23.84 23.10 -47.47
CA TYR A 207 24.45 22.28 -46.40
C TYR A 207 24.64 23.07 -45.09
N ILE A 208 23.84 22.80 -44.04
CA ILE A 208 24.02 23.34 -42.67
C ILE A 208 23.42 22.46 -41.56
N SER A 209 23.90 22.72 -40.34
CA SER A 209 24.18 21.75 -39.28
C SER A 209 23.12 21.53 -38.20
N GLN A 210 21.86 21.95 -38.34
CA GLN A 210 20.74 21.42 -37.51
C GLN A 210 19.37 22.05 -37.87
N LYS A 211 18.52 21.28 -38.57
CA LYS A 211 17.03 21.27 -38.55
C LYS A 211 16.54 19.90 -39.03
N HIS A 212 15.33 19.48 -38.65
CA HIS A 212 14.76 18.16 -39.01
C HIS A 212 14.70 17.97 -40.53
N THR A 213 15.52 17.04 -41.04
CA THR A 213 15.48 16.54 -42.41
C THR A 213 14.51 15.36 -42.49
N GLY A 214 13.65 15.31 -43.51
CA GLY A 214 12.72 14.20 -43.69
C GLY A 214 11.78 14.41 -44.88
N PHE A 215 11.00 13.38 -45.23
CA PHE A 215 10.12 13.39 -46.40
C PHE A 215 8.71 13.85 -46.04
N ILE A 216 8.01 14.57 -46.93
CA ILE A 216 6.57 14.82 -46.78
C ILE A 216 5.80 13.53 -47.06
N ALA A 217 5.00 13.06 -46.10
CA ALA A 217 4.31 11.78 -46.23
C ALA A 217 3.39 11.73 -47.45
N GLN A 218 2.71 12.84 -47.77
CA GLN A 218 1.87 12.99 -48.96
C GLN A 218 2.65 12.89 -50.29
N GLU A 219 3.90 13.35 -50.32
CA GLU A 219 4.74 13.26 -51.52
C GLU A 219 5.31 11.85 -51.66
N LEU A 220 5.78 11.28 -50.55
CA LEU A 220 6.35 9.95 -50.52
C LEU A 220 5.29 8.89 -50.84
N GLU A 221 4.05 9.06 -50.39
CA GLU A 221 2.94 8.15 -50.69
C GLU A 221 2.69 7.99 -52.19
N LYS A 222 2.91 9.05 -52.99
CA LYS A 222 2.76 8.97 -54.45
C LYS A 222 3.80 8.08 -55.12
N GLN A 223 4.96 7.93 -54.49
CA GLN A 223 6.11 7.20 -55.03
C GLN A 223 6.24 5.80 -54.41
N ILE A 224 6.06 5.71 -53.10
CA ILE A 224 6.25 4.50 -52.28
C ILE A 224 5.09 4.45 -51.25
N PRO A 225 3.88 4.02 -51.66
CA PRO A 225 2.72 3.99 -50.76
C PRO A 225 2.91 3.08 -49.53
N SER A 226 3.70 1.99 -49.68
CA SER A 226 3.91 0.97 -48.65
C SER A 226 4.48 1.53 -47.34
N VAL A 227 5.32 2.56 -47.43
CA VAL A 227 5.98 3.13 -46.27
C VAL A 227 5.16 4.22 -45.58
N VAL A 228 3.96 4.54 -46.08
CA VAL A 228 3.09 5.58 -45.53
C VAL A 228 1.87 4.97 -44.85
N LYS A 229 1.63 5.35 -43.59
CA LYS A 229 0.41 4.99 -42.86
C LYS A 229 -0.46 6.21 -42.63
N THR A 230 -1.76 6.04 -42.86
CA THR A 230 -2.79 7.06 -42.57
C THR A 230 -3.57 6.65 -41.32
N ASP A 231 -3.70 7.56 -40.35
CA ASP A 231 -4.47 7.30 -39.13
C ASP A 231 -5.99 7.52 -39.32
N LYS A 232 -6.78 7.26 -38.27
CA LYS A 232 -8.24 7.43 -38.28
C LYS A 232 -8.71 8.87 -38.51
N LYS A 233 -7.83 9.86 -38.30
CA LYS A 233 -8.10 11.29 -38.51
C LYS A 233 -7.58 11.77 -39.87
N GLY A 234 -7.08 10.87 -40.70
CA GLY A 234 -6.54 11.16 -42.02
C GLY A 234 -5.12 11.73 -42.00
N TYR A 235 -4.41 11.74 -40.87
CA TYR A 235 -3.02 12.20 -40.79
C TYR A 235 -2.05 11.11 -41.25
N LYS A 236 -1.01 11.54 -41.96
CA LYS A 236 -0.02 10.63 -42.57
C LYS A 236 1.31 10.59 -41.83
N SER A 237 1.92 9.42 -41.86
CA SER A 237 3.19 9.10 -41.21
C SER A 237 4.05 8.24 -42.10
N VAL A 238 5.37 8.33 -41.94
CA VAL A 238 6.35 7.56 -42.75
C VAL A 238 7.03 6.53 -41.85
N ASN A 239 7.12 5.29 -42.31
CA ASN A 239 7.98 4.26 -41.73
C ASN A 239 9.38 4.35 -42.36
N TYR A 240 10.27 5.09 -41.71
CA TYR A 240 11.63 5.30 -42.22
C TYR A 240 12.45 4.01 -42.30
N ASN A 241 12.17 3.00 -41.47
CA ASN A 241 12.88 1.71 -41.55
C ASN A 241 12.57 0.96 -42.85
N GLU A 242 11.31 1.00 -43.29
CA GLU A 242 10.91 0.41 -44.57
C GLU A 242 11.33 1.26 -45.77
N LEU A 243 11.67 2.54 -45.57
CA LEU A 243 12.18 3.41 -46.62
C LEU A 243 13.65 3.10 -46.97
N VAL A 244 14.44 2.59 -46.02
CA VAL A 244 15.88 2.33 -46.22
C VAL A 244 16.16 1.44 -47.45
N PRO A 245 15.51 0.28 -47.65
CA PRO A 245 15.76 -0.55 -48.83
C PRO A 245 15.51 0.17 -50.17
N TYR A 246 14.51 1.06 -50.23
CA TYR A 246 14.22 1.82 -51.45
C TYR A 246 15.29 2.87 -51.73
N LEU A 247 15.79 3.54 -50.68
CA LEU A 247 16.87 4.52 -50.81
C LEU A 247 18.18 3.85 -51.22
N THR A 248 18.54 2.73 -50.60
CA THR A 248 19.78 2.00 -50.92
C THR A 248 19.78 1.42 -52.33
N LYS A 249 18.60 1.07 -52.89
CA LYS A 249 18.48 0.62 -54.28
C LYS A 249 18.63 1.77 -55.29
N ALA A 250 18.41 3.01 -54.87
CA ALA A 250 18.35 4.18 -55.75
C ALA A 250 19.69 4.93 -55.90
N ILE A 251 20.70 4.58 -55.10
CA ILE A 251 22.09 5.05 -55.19
C ILE A 251 22.98 3.99 -55.83
#